data_AF-A0A7W1NNL9-F1
#
_entry.id   AF-A0A7W1NNL9-F1
#
_cell.length_a   1.000
_cell.length_b   1.000
_cell.length_c   1.000
_cell.angle_alpha   90.00
_cell.angle_beta   90.00
_cell.angle_gamma   90.00
#
_symmetry.space_group_name_H-M   'P 1'
#
loop_
_entity.id
_entity.type
_entity.pdbx_description
1 polymer ?
#
loop_
_entity_poly.entity_id
_entity_poly.type
_entity_poly.pdbx_seq_one_letter_code
_entity_poly.pdbx_strand_id
1 'polypeptide(L)' 'MSSLNVRRLIVWLVSMVLGFVVVYLLVTVGFPIVKPESAGITLGKFGFGYFIVTYIPIVLICVTWLDAFMGTKILPD' A
#
# COMPACT_ATOMS: atom_id res chain seq x y z
N MET A 1 -0.18 -26.82 2.48
CA MET A 1 -0.86 -25.60 3.01
C MET A 1 -2.33 -25.69 2.66
N SER A 2 -3.24 -25.30 3.57
CA SER A 2 -4.67 -25.24 3.23
C SER A 2 -4.92 -24.13 2.19
N SER A 3 -5.95 -24.30 1.36
CA SER A 3 -6.38 -23.31 0.36
C SER A 3 -6.58 -21.90 0.97
N LEU A 4 -7.06 -21.84 2.23
CA LEU A 4 -7.23 -20.60 2.97
C LEU A 4 -5.91 -19.88 3.25
N ASN A 5 -4.87 -20.60 3.70
CA ASN A 5 -3.57 -19.98 4.00
C ASN A 5 -2.88 -19.46 2.74
N VAL A 6 -3.09 -20.11 1.59
CA VAL A 6 -2.59 -19.63 0.29
C VAL A 6 -3.30 -18.33 -0.10
N ARG A 7 -4.63 -18.25 0.03
CA ARG A 7 -5.38 -17.01 -0.27
C ARG A 7 -4.96 -15.86 0.64
N ARG A 8 -4.75 -16.11 1.93
CA ARG A 8 -4.26 -15.11 2.89
C ARG A 8 -2.90 -14.55 2.48
N LEU A 9 -1.97 -15.43 2.07
CA LEU A 9 -0.66 -15.02 1.57
C LEU A 9 -0.78 -14.16 0.31
N ILE A 10 -1.66 -14.55 -0.64
CA ILE A 10 -1.92 -13.77 -1.86
C ILE A 10 -2.44 -12.37 -1.51
N VAL A 11 -3.41 -12.26 -0.60
CA VAL A 11 -3.96 -10.96 -0.17
C VAL A 11 -2.86 -10.06 0.38
N TRP A 12 -1.98 -10.57 1.24
CA TRP A 12 -0.85 -9.80 1.76
C TRP A 12 0.11 -9.35 0.68
N LEU A 13 0.53 -10.27 -0.21
CA LEU A 13 1.46 -9.95 -1.29
C LEU A 13 0.89 -8.89 -2.25
N VAL A 14 -0.36 -9.05 -2.67
CA VAL A 14 -1.03 -8.08 -3.54
C VAL A 14 -1.21 -6.74 -2.84
N SER A 15 -1.58 -6.74 -1.55
CA SER A 15 -1.74 -5.51 -0.77
C SER A 15 -0.43 -4.74 -0.61
N MET A 16 0.69 -5.44 -0.41
CA MET A 16 2.02 -4.82 -0.36
C MET A 16 2.38 -4.18 -1.70
N VAL A 17 2.17 -4.88 -2.81
CA VAL A 17 2.43 -4.33 -4.16
C VAL A 17 1.54 -3.12 -4.43
N LEU A 18 0.24 -3.20 -4.14
CA LEU A 18 -0.69 -2.09 -4.31
C LEU A 18 -0.31 -0.89 -3.44
N GLY A 19 0.02 -1.12 -2.17
CA GLY A 19 0.44 -0.05 -1.27
C GLY A 19 1.70 0.67 -1.77
N PHE A 20 2.64 -0.08 -2.35
CA PHE A 20 3.86 0.51 -2.90
C PHE A 20 3.53 1.39 -4.11
N VAL A 21 2.69 0.88 -5.02
CA VAL A 21 2.26 1.63 -6.22
C VAL A 21 1.51 2.90 -5.81
N VAL A 22 0.60 2.82 -4.85
CA VAL A 22 -0.16 3.98 -4.38
C VAL A 22 0.76 5.03 -3.75
N VAL A 23 1.68 4.65 -2.86
CA VAL A 23 2.63 5.61 -2.27
C VAL A 23 3.56 6.19 -3.32
N TYR A 24 4.04 5.37 -4.26
CA TYR A 24 4.87 5.85 -5.38
C TYR A 24 4.14 6.92 -6.19
N LEU A 25 2.88 6.67 -6.56
CA LEU A 25 2.06 7.64 -7.30
C LEU A 25 1.76 8.89 -6.47
N LEU A 26 1.49 8.75 -5.17
CA LEU A 26 1.28 9.91 -4.29
C LEU A 26 2.51 10.80 -4.24
N VAL A 27 3.71 10.22 -4.10
CA VAL A 27 4.96 10.99 -4.01
C VAL A 27 5.35 11.59 -5.35
N THR A 28 5.31 10.81 -6.43
CA THR A 28 5.85 11.24 -7.74
C THR A 28 4.87 12.02 -8.58
N VAL A 29 3.56 11.88 -8.34
CA VAL A 29 2.50 12.53 -9.13
C VAL A 29 1.58 13.37 -8.23
N GLY A 30 1.07 12.80 -7.14
CA GLY A 30 0.10 13.46 -6.26
C GLY A 30 0.64 14.73 -5.60
N PHE A 31 1.83 14.66 -5.01
CA PHE A 31 2.50 15.78 -4.37
C PHE A 31 2.80 16.92 -5.33
N PRO A 32 3.40 16.69 -6.52
CA PRO A 32 3.56 17.75 -7.51
C PRO A 32 2.26 18.43 -7.93
N ILE A 33 1.12 17.70 -7.97
CA ILE A 33 -0.19 18.29 -8.29
C ILE A 33 -0.68 19.20 -7.16
N VAL A 34 -0.55 18.79 -5.90
CA VAL A 34 -1.05 19.54 -4.74
C VAL A 34 -0.10 20.66 -4.30
N LYS A 35 1.20 20.44 -4.50
CA LYS A 35 2.31 21.32 -4.11
C LYS A 35 3.33 21.38 -5.25
N PRO A 36 3.17 22.31 -6.19
CA PRO A 36 4.06 22.44 -7.34
C PRO A 36 5.54 22.59 -6.97
N GLU A 37 5.87 23.16 -5.80
CA GLU A 37 7.25 23.25 -5.29
C GLU A 37 7.90 21.89 -5.00
N SER A 38 7.10 20.83 -4.89
CA SER A 38 7.58 19.44 -4.72
C SER A 38 7.79 18.71 -6.05
N ALA A 39 7.66 19.39 -7.19
CA ALA A 39 7.94 18.82 -8.50
C ALA A 39 9.34 18.19 -8.57
N GLY A 40 9.43 16.95 -9.05
CA GLY A 40 10.68 16.20 -9.14
C GLY A 40 11.15 15.60 -7.81
N ILE A 41 10.30 15.54 -6.78
CA ILE A 41 10.59 14.73 -5.59
C ILE A 41 10.65 13.25 -5.98
N THR A 42 11.74 12.60 -5.59
CA THR A 42 11.93 11.15 -5.76
C THR A 42 11.67 10.44 -4.44
N LEU A 43 11.45 9.12 -4.43
CA LEU A 43 11.35 8.37 -3.17
C LEU A 43 12.59 8.55 -2.28
N GLY A 44 13.78 8.66 -2.89
CA GLY A 44 15.02 8.92 -2.16
C GLY A 44 15.00 10.24 -1.39
N LYS A 45 14.42 11.29 -1.98
CA LYS A 45 14.24 12.60 -1.33
C LYS A 45 13.08 12.62 -0.34
N PHE A 46 12.01 11.86 -0.61
CA PHE A 46 10.88 11.71 0.30
C PHE A 46 11.31 11.09 1.65
N GLY A 47 12.31 10.20 1.61
CA GLY A 47 12.95 9.64 2.78
C GLY A 47 12.26 8.36 3.25
N PHE A 48 13.07 7.42 3.74
CA PHE A 48 12.61 6.09 4.12
C PHE A 48 11.59 6.12 5.27
N GLY A 49 11.80 6.97 6.28
CA GLY A 49 10.89 7.11 7.40
C GLY A 49 9.48 7.52 6.95
N TYR A 50 9.38 8.59 6.14
CA TYR A 50 8.10 9.05 5.58
C TYR A 50 7.46 8.02 4.64
N PHE A 51 8.29 7.32 3.85
CA PHE A 51 7.81 6.22 3.02
C PHE A 51 7.12 5.14 3.85
N ILE A 52 7.76 4.63 4.89
CA ILE A 52 7.21 3.54 5.70
C ILE A 52 5.93 3.95 6.44
N VAL A 53 5.90 5.14 7.05
CA VAL A 53 4.70 5.61 7.78
C VAL A 53 3.53 5.91 6.85
N THR A 54 3.78 6.20 5.57
CA THR A 54 2.73 6.35 4.55
C THR A 54 2.32 4.99 3.97
N TYR A 55 3.29 4.12 3.70
CA TYR A 55 3.11 2.82 3.06
C TYR A 55 2.32 1.84 3.92
N ILE A 56 2.66 1.70 5.21
CA ILE A 56 2.02 0.71 6.08
C ILE A 56 0.50 0.93 6.18
N PRO A 57 -0.02 2.15 6.48
CA PRO A 57 -1.46 2.39 6.52
C PRO A 57 -2.15 2.08 5.19
N ILE A 58 -1.54 2.44 4.06
CA ILE A 58 -2.10 2.16 2.73
C ILE A 58 -2.17 0.66 2.46
N VAL A 59 -1.13 -0.11 2.81
CA VAL A 59 -1.15 -1.57 2.71
C VAL A 59 -2.31 -2.14 3.54
N LEU A 60 -2.51 -1.66 4.78
CA LEU A 60 -3.59 -2.13 5.64
C LEU A 60 -4.98 -1.82 5.08
N ILE A 61 -5.15 -0.66 4.41
CA ILE A 61 -6.39 -0.34 3.69
C ILE A 61 -6.62 -1.37 2.57
N CYS A 62 -5.59 -1.67 1.77
CA CYS A 62 -5.69 -2.69 0.72
C CYS A 62 -6.01 -4.09 1.28
N VAL A 63 -5.38 -4.48 2.40
CA VAL A 63 -5.67 -5.74 3.09
C VAL A 63 -7.12 -5.78 3.52
N THR A 64 -7.64 -4.70 4.11
CA THR A 64 -9.03 -4.63 4.58
C THR A 64 -10.02 -4.88 3.45
N TRP A 65 -9.82 -4.22 2.30
CA TRP A 65 -10.70 -4.38 1.15
C TRP A 65 -10.57 -5.78 0.53
N LEU A 66 -9.36 -6.24 0.27
CA LEU A 66 -9.13 -7.54 -0.36
C LEU A 66 -9.55 -8.71 0.53
N ASP A 67 -9.39 -8.59 1.86
CA ASP A 67 -9.87 -9.58 2.82
C ASP A 67 -11.39 -9.70 2.78
N ALA A 68 -12.10 -8.57 2.73
CA ALA A 68 -13.56 -8.54 2.58
C ALA A 68 -14.03 -9.16 1.26
N PHE A 69 -13.35 -8.90 0.15
CA PHE A 69 -13.71 -9.46 -1.16
C PHE A 69 -13.37 -10.95 -1.31
N MET A 70 -12.25 -11.40 -0.74
CA MET A 70 -11.76 -12.77 -0.89
C MET A 70 -12.19 -13.71 0.23
N GLY A 71 -12.83 -13.18 1.28
CA GLY A 71 -13.29 -13.93 2.45
C GLY A 71 -12.15 -14.64 3.17
N THR A 72 -10.97 -14.00 3.23
CA THR A 72 -9.77 -14.64 3.78
C THR A 72 -9.71 -14.66 5.31
N LYS A 73 -10.62 -13.95 5.99
CA LYS A 73 -10.70 -13.87 7.46
C LYS A 73 -9.33 -13.55 8.05
N ILE A 74 -8.64 -12.56 7.48
CA ILE A 74 -7.38 -12.03 8.01
C ILE A 74 -7.69 -11.11 9.17
N LEU A 75 -8.68 -10.23 8.98
CA LEU A 75 -9.27 -9.42 10.02
C LEU A 75 -10.40 -10.20 10.72
N PRO A 76 -10.70 -9.87 11.99
CA PRO A 76 -11.87 -10.42 12.67
C PRO A 76 -13.16 -10.01 11.94
N ASP A 77 -14.10 -10.97 11.83
CA ASP A 77 -15.43 -10.77 11.23
C ASP A 77 -16.33 -9.87 12.10
#